data_AF-A0A5E7EKU1-F1
#
_entry.id   AF-A0A5E7EKU1-F1
#
_cell.length_a   1.000
_cell.length_b   1.000
_cell.length_c   1.000
_cell.angle_alpha   90.00
_cell.angle_beta   90.00
_cell.angle_gamma   90.00
#
_symmetry.space_group_name_H-M   'P 1'
#
loop_
_entity.id
_entity.type
_entity.pdbx_description
1 polymer ?
#
loop_
_entity_poly.entity_id
_entity_poly.type
_entity_poly.pdbx_seq_one_letter_code
_entity_poly.pdbx_strand_id
1 'polypeptide(L)'
;MTVHRFAPSVYALVHVIETFETLTMIRITLTDGSMREYDQPLSVSEVAASIGGGLAKAAVAGRVDGVLVDCAFMIEVDARVGIVTPQEPDGLEILRRSCALMLSMAVKQLYPSAQLQTGSALGDGFFYEFFYERPLSLVDLANIEARMKTLAATNHPIRRRNPSLQSTPVETPSPYLLGDFECVTVGPHVPATKVLQAFALDHISGTSPQRIYGTCWSCQQELEHWRTPPHVIVVSMDDRQLDYAQSVTEALRRSGVRARADLRNEKVRHKIREHSQHVPYLVVIGEKEKQGGFVSVRSRTGEDFGRMAVEGVCEWLMSTGLGRA
;
A
#
# COMPACT_ATOMS: atom_id res chain seq x y z
N MET A 1 57.29 -58.96 -45.09
CA MET A 1 57.00 -57.54 -45.41
C MET A 1 55.68 -57.55 -46.17
N THR A 2 54.55 -56.97 -45.75
CA THR A 2 54.23 -56.01 -44.70
C THR A 2 52.76 -56.25 -44.32
N VAL A 3 52.48 -56.09 -43.04
CA VAL A 3 51.19 -56.28 -42.37
C VAL A 3 50.30 -55.08 -42.64
N HIS A 4 49.03 -55.29 -43.02
CA HIS A 4 47.97 -54.32 -42.75
C HIS A 4 46.76 -55.02 -42.13
N ARG A 5 46.61 -54.76 -40.82
CA ARG A 5 45.47 -55.11 -39.98
C ARG A 5 44.27 -54.25 -40.38
N PHE A 6 43.12 -54.88 -40.59
CA PHE A 6 41.82 -54.21 -40.52
C PHE A 6 41.36 -54.21 -39.05
N ALA A 7 41.18 -53.02 -38.48
CA ALA A 7 40.56 -52.80 -37.18
C ALA A 7 39.04 -52.64 -37.34
N PRO A 8 38.21 -53.10 -36.40
CA PRO A 8 36.76 -52.93 -36.45
C PRO A 8 36.35 -51.50 -36.06
N SER A 9 35.24 -51.06 -36.67
CA SER A 9 34.58 -49.76 -36.51
C SER A 9 34.27 -49.43 -35.06
N VAL A 10 34.87 -48.34 -34.56
CA VAL A 10 34.57 -47.70 -33.28
C VAL A 10 33.69 -46.49 -33.57
N TYR A 11 32.41 -46.71 -33.87
CA TYR A 11 31.41 -45.64 -33.98
C TYR A 11 30.08 -46.11 -33.40
N ALA A 12 30.06 -46.34 -32.08
CA ALA A 12 28.83 -46.50 -31.30
C ALA A 12 29.10 -46.16 -29.83
N LEU A 13 29.71 -44.99 -29.57
CA LEU A 13 29.87 -44.46 -28.21
C LEU A 13 30.07 -42.94 -28.28
N VAL A 14 29.17 -42.25 -29.00
CA VAL A 14 28.99 -40.82 -28.78
C VAL A 14 28.01 -40.69 -27.62
N HIS A 15 28.59 -40.68 -26.42
CA HIS A 15 28.18 -39.84 -25.30
C HIS A 15 26.70 -39.43 -25.30
N VAL A 16 25.88 -40.27 -24.66
CA VAL A 16 24.75 -39.79 -23.88
C VAL A 16 25.36 -38.95 -22.77
N ILE A 17 25.54 -37.65 -23.01
CA ILE A 17 25.67 -36.68 -21.93
C ILE A 17 24.25 -36.56 -21.38
N GLU A 18 23.91 -37.44 -20.45
CA GLU A 18 22.91 -37.12 -19.45
C GLU A 18 23.44 -35.89 -18.74
N THR A 19 22.95 -34.72 -19.14
CA THR A 19 22.91 -33.56 -18.27
C THR A 19 22.07 -33.97 -17.07
N PHE A 20 22.72 -34.55 -16.06
CA PHE A 20 22.25 -34.49 -14.69
C PHE A 20 22.30 -33.02 -14.28
N GLU A 21 21.33 -32.23 -14.76
CA GLU A 21 20.82 -31.12 -13.97
C GLU A 21 20.34 -31.77 -12.69
N THR A 22 21.15 -31.69 -11.64
CA THR A 22 20.67 -31.99 -10.29
C THR A 22 19.47 -31.07 -10.08
N LEU A 23 18.27 -31.63 -10.04
CA LEU A 23 17.05 -30.94 -9.63
C LEU A 23 17.33 -30.33 -8.25
N THR A 24 17.75 -29.07 -8.22
CA THR A 24 17.93 -28.33 -6.99
C THR A 24 16.54 -28.00 -6.49
N MET A 25 16.02 -28.87 -5.62
CA MET A 25 14.74 -28.66 -4.96
C MET A 25 14.82 -27.36 -4.15
N ILE A 26 13.93 -26.43 -4.46
CA ILE A 26 13.75 -25.19 -3.71
C ILE A 26 12.84 -25.50 -2.52
N ARG A 27 13.34 -25.23 -1.31
CA ARG A 27 12.59 -25.40 -0.07
C ARG A 27 12.00 -24.08 0.38
N ILE A 28 10.68 -24.01 0.42
CA ILE A 28 9.92 -22.88 0.93
C ILE A 28 9.43 -23.18 2.34
N THR A 29 9.80 -22.33 3.29
CA THR A 29 9.28 -22.36 4.67
C THR A 29 8.13 -21.37 4.80
N LEU A 30 6.94 -21.84 5.12
CA LEU A 30 5.76 -21.00 5.31
C LEU A 30 5.73 -20.39 6.72
N THR A 31 4.84 -19.42 6.94
CA THR A 31 4.72 -18.68 8.21
C THR A 31 4.29 -19.56 9.39
N ASP A 32 3.61 -20.67 9.13
CA ASP A 32 3.24 -21.68 10.13
C ASP A 32 4.39 -22.68 10.43
N GLY A 33 5.55 -22.51 9.79
CA GLY A 33 6.71 -23.39 9.91
C GLY A 33 6.64 -24.64 9.04
N SER A 34 5.53 -24.87 8.33
CA SER A 34 5.46 -25.96 7.35
C SER A 34 6.43 -25.71 6.19
N MET A 35 6.93 -26.79 5.60
CA MET A 35 7.87 -26.74 4.49
C MET A 35 7.24 -27.35 3.24
N ARG A 36 7.54 -26.75 2.09
CA ARG A 36 7.18 -27.26 0.78
C ARG A 36 8.42 -27.29 -0.11
N GLU A 37 8.53 -28.32 -0.93
CA GLU A 37 9.64 -28.47 -1.87
C GLU A 37 9.11 -28.36 -3.29
N TYR A 38 9.83 -27.63 -4.13
CA TYR A 38 9.52 -27.40 -5.54
C TYR A 38 10.74 -27.73 -6.38
N ASP A 39 10.52 -28.32 -7.54
CA ASP A 39 11.56 -28.77 -8.46
C ASP A 39 12.06 -27.69 -9.43
N GLN A 40 11.42 -26.51 -9.41
CA GLN A 40 11.76 -25.36 -10.25
C GLN A 40 11.46 -24.03 -9.54
N PRO A 41 12.12 -22.92 -9.95
CA PRO A 41 11.75 -21.58 -9.50
C PRO A 41 10.27 -21.27 -9.72
N LEU A 42 9.67 -20.58 -8.78
CA LEU A 42 8.26 -20.24 -8.80
C LEU A 42 8.02 -18.86 -8.21
N SER A 43 6.95 -18.22 -8.66
CA SER A 43 6.52 -16.92 -8.16
C SER A 43 5.81 -17.04 -6.81
N VAL A 44 5.75 -15.93 -6.07
CA VAL A 44 4.89 -15.79 -4.89
C VAL A 44 3.45 -16.19 -5.20
N SER A 45 2.93 -15.84 -6.38
CA SER A 45 1.57 -16.20 -6.79
C SER A 45 1.37 -17.71 -6.95
N GLU A 46 2.39 -18.43 -7.44
CA GLU A 46 2.38 -19.89 -7.58
C GLU A 46 2.51 -20.57 -6.21
N VAL A 47 3.31 -20.03 -5.29
CA VAL A 47 3.33 -20.48 -3.89
C VAL A 47 1.95 -20.34 -3.26
N ALA A 48 1.28 -19.18 -3.42
CA ALA A 48 -0.06 -18.98 -2.90
C ALA A 48 -1.08 -19.97 -3.49
N ALA A 49 -0.97 -20.24 -4.80
CA ALA A 49 -1.84 -21.20 -5.49
C ALA A 49 -1.63 -22.64 -5.03
N SER A 50 -0.38 -23.04 -4.76
CA SER A 50 -0.08 -24.36 -4.22
C SER A 50 -0.65 -24.53 -2.81
N ILE A 51 -0.68 -23.47 -1.99
CA ILE A 51 -1.27 -23.50 -0.64
C ILE A 51 -2.79 -23.66 -0.71
N GLY A 52 -3.45 -22.88 -1.56
CA GLY A 52 -4.87 -23.04 -1.83
C GLY A 52 -5.46 -21.94 -2.70
N GLY A 53 -6.46 -22.29 -3.51
CA GLY A 53 -7.09 -21.36 -4.45
C GLY A 53 -7.75 -20.13 -3.81
N GLY A 54 -8.19 -20.22 -2.55
CA GLY A 54 -8.69 -19.07 -1.79
C GLY A 54 -7.59 -18.06 -1.48
N LEU A 55 -6.44 -18.53 -0.98
CA LEU A 55 -5.29 -17.70 -0.66
C LEU A 55 -4.70 -17.05 -1.92
N ALA A 56 -4.58 -17.80 -3.02
CA ALA A 56 -4.15 -17.24 -4.30
C ALA A 56 -5.05 -16.11 -4.82
N LYS A 57 -6.36 -16.20 -4.61
CA LYS A 57 -7.30 -15.12 -4.99
C LYS A 57 -7.17 -13.90 -4.08
N ALA A 58 -6.82 -14.11 -2.81
CA ALA A 58 -6.69 -13.05 -1.80
C ALA A 58 -5.30 -12.38 -1.80
N ALA A 59 -4.27 -13.01 -2.36
CA ALA A 59 -2.90 -12.50 -2.35
C ALA A 59 -2.78 -11.15 -3.05
N VAL A 60 -2.16 -10.17 -2.36
CA VAL A 60 -1.81 -8.86 -2.93
C VAL A 60 -0.31 -8.66 -3.06
N ALA A 61 0.49 -9.39 -2.29
CA ALA A 61 1.95 -9.40 -2.33
C ALA A 61 2.49 -10.66 -1.64
N GLY A 62 3.81 -10.79 -1.60
CA GLY A 62 4.51 -11.77 -0.77
C GLY A 62 5.45 -11.08 0.22
N ARG A 63 5.85 -11.85 1.23
CA ARG A 63 6.97 -11.53 2.11
C ARG A 63 8.01 -12.64 1.99
N VAL A 64 9.13 -12.36 1.35
CA VAL A 64 10.24 -13.31 1.15
C VAL A 64 11.38 -12.88 2.05
N ASP A 65 11.73 -13.72 3.01
CA ASP A 65 12.78 -13.45 4.03
C ASP A 65 12.60 -12.10 4.74
N GLY A 66 11.35 -11.77 5.05
CA GLY A 66 10.97 -10.53 5.73
C GLY A 66 10.70 -9.34 4.79
N VAL A 67 11.07 -9.45 3.52
CA VAL A 67 11.02 -8.37 2.53
C VAL A 67 9.72 -8.44 1.72
N LEU A 68 9.00 -7.32 1.61
CA LEU A 68 7.78 -7.23 0.80
C LEU A 68 8.10 -7.22 -0.70
N VAL A 69 7.44 -8.10 -1.46
CA VAL A 69 7.67 -8.28 -2.90
C VAL A 69 6.36 -8.42 -3.67
N ASP A 70 6.36 -8.11 -4.96
CA ASP A 70 5.20 -8.28 -5.84
C ASP A 70 4.79 -9.76 -5.95
N CYS A 71 3.52 -10.06 -6.23
CA CYS A 71 3.07 -11.45 -6.44
C CYS A 71 3.81 -12.17 -7.59
N ALA A 72 4.34 -11.43 -8.55
CA ALA A 72 5.11 -11.95 -9.68
C ALA A 72 6.61 -12.13 -9.36
N PHE A 73 7.05 -11.83 -8.15
CA PHE A 73 8.43 -12.03 -7.73
C PHE A 73 8.80 -13.52 -7.77
N MET A 74 9.88 -13.85 -8.47
CA MET A 74 10.39 -15.21 -8.63
C MET A 74 11.27 -15.59 -7.45
N ILE A 75 11.02 -16.78 -6.91
CA ILE A 75 11.82 -17.38 -5.84
C ILE A 75 12.65 -18.49 -6.47
N GLU A 76 13.96 -18.28 -6.51
CA GLU A 76 14.93 -19.14 -7.19
C GLU A 76 15.75 -20.01 -6.23
N VAL A 77 15.71 -19.71 -4.94
CA VAL A 77 16.45 -20.38 -3.87
C VAL A 77 15.55 -20.58 -2.65
N ASP A 78 16.02 -21.39 -1.70
CA ASP A 78 15.35 -21.60 -0.41
C ASP A 78 15.02 -20.27 0.27
N ALA A 79 13.78 -20.14 0.75
CA ALA A 79 13.31 -18.90 1.35
C ALA A 79 12.19 -19.14 2.37
N ARG A 80 12.03 -18.19 3.30
CA ARG A 80 10.84 -18.09 4.13
C ARG A 80 9.81 -17.20 3.43
N VAL A 81 8.61 -17.73 3.20
CA VAL A 81 7.56 -17.05 2.43
C VAL A 81 6.28 -16.88 3.24
N GLY A 82 5.80 -15.65 3.34
CA GLY A 82 4.44 -15.31 3.75
C GLY A 82 3.64 -14.74 2.59
N ILE A 83 2.36 -15.08 2.51
CA ILE A 83 1.45 -14.45 1.55
C ILE A 83 0.77 -13.28 2.25
N VAL A 84 0.86 -12.10 1.64
CA VAL A 84 0.26 -10.88 2.19
C VAL A 84 -1.14 -10.72 1.59
N THR A 85 -2.11 -10.51 2.46
CA THR A 85 -3.53 -10.33 2.12
C THR A 85 -4.03 -8.93 2.50
N PRO A 86 -5.13 -8.43 1.90
CA PRO A 86 -5.74 -7.13 2.23
C PRO A 86 -6.11 -6.93 3.70
N GLN A 87 -6.22 -8.00 4.47
CA GLN A 87 -6.60 -7.98 5.89
C GLN A 87 -5.41 -7.60 6.80
N GLU A 88 -4.19 -7.64 6.28
CA GLU A 88 -2.99 -7.29 7.03
C GLU A 88 -2.64 -5.80 6.85
N PRO A 89 -1.97 -5.16 7.84
CA PRO A 89 -1.54 -3.77 7.73
C PRO A 89 -0.74 -3.46 6.45
N ASP A 90 0.25 -4.30 6.14
CA ASP A 90 1.06 -4.16 4.92
C ASP A 90 0.21 -4.33 3.65
N GLY A 91 -0.76 -5.25 3.67
CA GLY A 91 -1.68 -5.46 2.55
C GLY A 91 -2.57 -4.25 2.30
N LEU A 92 -3.05 -3.62 3.37
CA LEU A 92 -3.86 -2.39 3.30
C LEU A 92 -3.04 -1.20 2.80
N GLU A 93 -1.77 -1.09 3.19
CA GLU A 93 -0.86 -0.09 2.63
C GLU A 93 -0.62 -0.30 1.13
N ILE A 94 -0.43 -1.56 0.70
CA ILE A 94 -0.27 -1.91 -0.72
C ILE A 94 -1.52 -1.57 -1.53
N LEU A 95 -2.73 -1.77 -0.98
CA LEU A 95 -3.98 -1.33 -1.59
C LEU A 95 -3.97 0.19 -1.81
N ARG A 96 -3.65 0.97 -0.76
CA ARG A 96 -3.60 2.44 -0.81
C ARG A 96 -2.58 2.94 -1.83
N ARG A 97 -1.38 2.37 -1.84
CA ARG A 97 -0.32 2.68 -2.81
C ARG A 97 -0.78 2.40 -4.24
N SER A 98 -1.46 1.28 -4.45
CA SER A 98 -1.98 0.89 -5.77
C SER A 98 -3.17 1.76 -6.21
N CYS A 99 -4.00 2.23 -5.28
CA CYS A 99 -5.03 3.23 -5.56
C CYS A 99 -4.44 4.58 -5.97
N ALA A 100 -3.31 5.00 -5.38
CA ALA A 100 -2.58 6.19 -5.83
C ALA A 100 -2.11 6.03 -7.29
N LEU A 101 -1.55 4.87 -7.64
CA LEU A 101 -1.17 4.56 -9.02
C LEU A 101 -2.38 4.56 -9.98
N MET A 102 -3.52 4.00 -9.57
CA MET A 102 -4.75 4.03 -10.38
C MET A 102 -5.30 5.45 -10.55
N LEU A 103 -5.20 6.29 -9.51
CA LEU A 103 -5.56 7.72 -9.57
C LEU A 103 -4.70 8.45 -10.60
N SER A 104 -3.39 8.19 -10.65
CA SER A 104 -2.52 8.86 -11.61
C SER A 104 -2.86 8.51 -13.07
N MET A 105 -3.21 7.25 -13.35
CA MET A 105 -3.73 6.82 -14.64
C MET A 105 -5.07 7.49 -14.97
N ALA A 106 -6.00 7.55 -14.03
CA ALA A 106 -7.31 8.19 -14.22
C ALA A 106 -7.16 9.68 -14.56
N VAL A 107 -6.31 10.39 -13.82
CA VAL A 107 -5.98 11.80 -14.09
C VAL A 107 -5.34 11.95 -15.46
N LYS A 108 -4.37 11.11 -15.83
CA LYS A 108 -3.72 11.18 -17.14
C LYS A 108 -4.65 10.90 -18.32
N GLN A 109 -5.65 10.04 -18.15
CA GLN A 109 -6.65 9.77 -19.18
C GLN A 109 -7.64 10.91 -19.37
N LEU A 110 -8.04 11.60 -18.28
CA LEU A 110 -8.98 12.71 -18.33
C LEU A 110 -8.30 14.06 -18.65
N TYR A 111 -7.08 14.25 -18.17
CA TYR A 111 -6.31 15.48 -18.26
C TYR A 111 -4.87 15.16 -18.74
N PRO A 112 -4.67 14.88 -20.03
CA PRO A 112 -3.37 14.44 -20.56
C PRO A 112 -2.20 15.40 -20.28
N SER A 113 -2.48 16.71 -20.22
CA SER A 113 -1.50 17.76 -19.92
C SER A 113 -1.09 17.85 -18.45
N ALA A 114 -1.79 17.18 -17.52
CA ALA A 114 -1.41 17.15 -16.11
C ALA A 114 -0.06 16.44 -15.93
N GLN A 115 0.88 17.02 -15.18
CA GLN A 115 2.19 16.43 -14.95
C GLN A 115 2.19 15.71 -13.59
N LEU A 116 2.43 14.40 -13.61
CA LEU A 116 2.50 13.58 -12.40
C LEU A 116 3.79 13.89 -11.63
N GLN A 117 3.72 13.91 -10.30
CA GLN A 117 4.88 14.10 -9.44
C GLN A 117 5.11 12.87 -8.58
N THR A 118 4.44 12.78 -7.43
CA THR A 118 4.58 11.66 -6.50
C THR A 118 3.23 11.24 -5.96
N GLY A 119 3.09 9.96 -5.64
CA GLY A 119 1.93 9.42 -4.96
C GLY A 119 2.35 8.40 -3.94
N SER A 120 1.63 8.36 -2.82
CA SER A 120 1.95 7.45 -1.72
C SER A 120 0.70 7.11 -0.92
N ALA A 121 0.78 6.00 -0.18
CA ALA A 121 -0.11 5.76 0.93
C ALA A 121 0.13 6.82 2.03
N LEU A 122 -0.93 7.19 2.73
CA LEU A 122 -0.90 8.19 3.80
C LEU A 122 -2.04 7.93 4.79
N GLY A 123 -1.69 7.49 6.00
CA GLY A 123 -2.67 7.15 7.04
C GLY A 123 -3.71 6.16 6.51
N ASP A 124 -4.99 6.49 6.66
CA ASP A 124 -6.13 5.70 6.19
C ASP A 124 -6.34 5.70 4.67
N GLY A 125 -5.44 6.30 3.90
CA GLY A 125 -5.67 6.55 2.50
C GLY A 125 -4.41 6.75 1.70
N PHE A 126 -4.52 7.59 0.69
CA PHE A 126 -3.47 7.87 -0.27
C PHE A 126 -3.62 9.28 -0.82
N PHE A 127 -2.57 9.77 -1.44
CA PHE A 127 -2.61 10.99 -2.23
C PHE A 127 -1.81 10.84 -3.52
N TYR A 128 -2.06 11.73 -4.47
CA TYR A 128 -1.21 11.94 -5.62
C TYR A 128 -1.06 13.43 -5.92
N GLU A 129 0.18 13.85 -6.17
CA GLU A 129 0.53 15.22 -6.51
C GLU A 129 0.68 15.40 -8.02
N PHE A 130 0.16 16.50 -8.54
CA PHE A 130 0.24 16.85 -9.95
C PHE A 130 0.36 18.36 -10.16
N PHE A 131 1.02 18.74 -11.24
CA PHE A 131 0.91 20.08 -11.80
C PHE A 131 -0.15 20.08 -12.90
N TYR A 132 -1.05 21.06 -12.86
CA TYR A 132 -2.07 21.26 -13.88
C TYR A 132 -2.35 22.75 -14.05
N GLU A 133 -2.67 23.16 -15.28
CA GLU A 133 -2.76 24.57 -15.69
C GLU A 133 -3.82 25.39 -14.92
N ARG A 134 -4.83 24.71 -14.37
CA ARG A 134 -5.88 25.30 -13.54
C ARG A 134 -6.10 24.52 -12.25
N PRO A 135 -6.68 25.15 -11.21
CA PRO A 135 -7.20 24.42 -10.06
C PRO A 135 -8.23 23.37 -10.48
N LEU A 136 -8.14 22.17 -9.91
CA LEU A 136 -9.17 21.15 -10.02
C LEU A 136 -10.35 21.51 -9.12
N SER A 137 -11.55 21.24 -9.62
CA SER A 137 -12.82 21.47 -8.94
C SER A 137 -13.39 20.19 -8.34
N LEU A 138 -14.45 20.32 -7.54
CA LEU A 138 -15.21 19.17 -7.05
C LEU A 138 -15.86 18.35 -8.18
N VAL A 139 -16.20 18.99 -9.31
CA VAL A 139 -16.70 18.30 -10.50
C VAL A 139 -15.59 17.45 -11.14
N ASP A 140 -14.38 18.01 -11.23
CA ASP A 140 -13.22 17.26 -11.72
C ASP A 140 -12.94 16.05 -10.80
N LEU A 141 -13.01 16.24 -9.48
CA LEU A 141 -12.83 15.16 -8.50
C LEU A 141 -13.83 14.02 -8.69
N ALA A 142 -15.12 14.35 -8.86
CA ALA A 142 -16.17 13.37 -9.10
C ALA A 142 -15.94 12.59 -10.42
N ASN A 143 -15.52 13.28 -11.48
CA ASN A 143 -15.20 12.67 -12.77
C ASN A 143 -13.99 11.72 -12.66
N ILE A 144 -12.96 12.12 -11.91
CA ILE A 144 -11.78 11.29 -11.65
C ILE A 144 -12.17 10.04 -10.86
N GLU A 145 -12.97 10.17 -9.80
CA GLU A 145 -13.43 9.01 -9.03
C GLU A 145 -14.25 8.05 -9.90
N ALA A 146 -15.16 8.57 -10.73
CA ALA A 146 -15.93 7.75 -11.68
C ALA A 146 -15.03 7.01 -12.67
N ARG A 147 -13.96 7.66 -13.15
CA ARG A 147 -12.98 7.02 -14.02
C ARG A 147 -12.19 5.94 -13.29
N MET A 148 -11.77 6.19 -12.04
CA MET A 148 -11.11 5.18 -11.21
C MET A 148 -12.00 3.95 -11.00
N LYS A 149 -13.30 4.13 -10.76
CA LYS A 149 -14.26 3.01 -10.63
C LYS A 149 -14.33 2.17 -11.91
N THR A 150 -14.28 2.83 -13.07
CA THR A 150 -14.21 2.14 -14.37
C THR A 150 -12.91 1.36 -14.56
N LEU A 151 -11.78 1.94 -14.14
CA LEU A 151 -10.47 1.26 -14.20
C LEU A 151 -10.43 0.03 -13.29
N ALA A 152 -10.96 0.14 -12.06
CA ALA A 152 -11.11 -0.98 -11.13
C ALA A 152 -11.92 -2.13 -11.75
N ALA A 153 -13.03 -1.83 -12.41
CA ALA A 153 -13.88 -2.83 -13.06
C ALA A 153 -13.24 -3.49 -14.29
N THR A 154 -12.36 -2.78 -15.01
CA THR A 154 -11.69 -3.29 -16.22
C THR A 154 -10.61 -4.34 -15.92
N ASN A 155 -10.15 -4.46 -14.67
CA ASN A 155 -9.18 -5.47 -14.25
C ASN A 155 -7.84 -5.43 -15.03
N HIS A 156 -7.31 -4.24 -15.27
CA HIS A 156 -5.96 -4.07 -15.78
C HIS A 156 -4.91 -4.70 -14.83
N PRO A 157 -3.93 -5.46 -15.36
CA PRO A 157 -2.82 -5.97 -14.57
C PRO A 157 -1.88 -4.84 -14.14
N ILE A 158 -1.28 -4.96 -12.96
CA ILE A 158 -0.19 -4.10 -12.51
C ILE A 158 1.06 -4.95 -12.38
N ARG A 159 2.14 -4.55 -13.06
CA ARG A 159 3.38 -5.33 -13.13
C ARG A 159 4.60 -4.43 -13.13
N ARG A 160 5.64 -4.83 -12.43
CA ARG A 160 6.97 -4.22 -12.59
C ARG A 160 7.48 -4.52 -13.99
N ARG A 161 7.99 -3.52 -14.73
CA ARG A 161 8.45 -3.70 -16.12
C ARG A 161 9.61 -4.68 -16.23
N ASN A 162 10.58 -4.60 -15.32
CA ASN A 162 11.78 -5.44 -15.29
C ASN A 162 11.89 -6.17 -13.93
N PRO A 163 11.16 -7.28 -13.73
CA PRO A 163 11.13 -7.99 -12.45
C PRO A 163 12.42 -8.76 -12.15
N SER A 164 13.26 -9.03 -13.15
CA SER A 164 14.52 -9.78 -13.03
C SER A 164 15.68 -8.99 -12.40
N LEU A 165 15.54 -7.67 -12.16
CA LEU A 165 16.46 -6.90 -11.34
C LEU A 165 16.09 -7.07 -9.84
N GLN A 166 16.14 -8.32 -9.38
CA GLN A 166 15.70 -8.81 -8.07
C GLN A 166 16.50 -8.24 -6.87
N SER A 167 17.57 -7.48 -7.12
CA SER A 167 18.43 -6.88 -6.10
C SER A 167 18.12 -5.40 -5.80
N THR A 168 17.07 -4.84 -6.41
CA THR A 168 16.66 -3.46 -6.08
C THR A 168 15.93 -3.46 -4.73
N PRO A 169 16.40 -2.71 -3.71
CA PRO A 169 15.70 -2.59 -2.44
C PRO A 169 14.23 -2.21 -2.66
N VAL A 170 13.32 -2.77 -1.87
CA VAL A 170 11.85 -2.59 -1.99
C VAL A 170 11.43 -1.13 -2.14
N GLU A 171 12.15 -0.24 -1.47
CA GLU A 171 11.88 1.20 -1.43
C GLU A 171 12.40 1.97 -2.65
N THR A 172 13.04 1.30 -3.62
CA THR A 172 13.59 1.95 -4.80
C THR A 172 12.50 2.16 -5.85
N PRO A 173 12.22 3.42 -6.27
CA PRO A 173 11.28 3.68 -7.34
C PRO A 173 11.66 2.92 -8.62
N SER A 174 10.72 2.16 -9.15
CA SER A 174 10.89 1.30 -10.32
C SER A 174 9.77 1.56 -11.33
N PRO A 175 9.99 1.33 -12.64
CA PRO A 175 8.94 1.43 -13.64
C PRO A 175 7.91 0.31 -13.45
N TYR A 176 6.66 0.69 -13.21
CA TYR A 176 5.48 -0.18 -13.22
C TYR A 176 4.60 0.11 -14.42
N LEU A 177 3.94 -0.92 -14.89
CA LEU A 177 2.93 -0.90 -15.93
C LEU A 177 1.58 -1.21 -15.30
N LEU A 178 0.61 -0.32 -15.48
CA LEU A 178 -0.81 -0.52 -15.19
C LEU A 178 -1.54 -0.60 -16.55
N GLY A 179 -1.74 -1.82 -17.05
CA GLY A 179 -2.03 -2.01 -18.48
C GLY A 179 -0.89 -1.43 -19.33
N ASP A 180 -1.21 -0.52 -20.26
CA ASP A 180 -0.21 0.16 -21.11
C ASP A 180 0.31 1.46 -20.49
N PHE A 181 -0.21 1.85 -19.33
CA PHE A 181 0.20 3.07 -18.64
C PHE A 181 1.43 2.82 -17.77
N GLU A 182 2.51 3.54 -18.02
CA GLU A 182 3.75 3.44 -17.25
C GLU A 182 3.88 4.55 -16.20
N CYS A 183 4.32 4.18 -15.00
CA CYS A 183 4.65 5.12 -13.94
C CYS A 183 5.85 4.61 -13.13
N VAL A 184 6.74 5.51 -12.71
CA VAL A 184 7.81 5.19 -11.77
C VAL A 184 7.26 5.35 -10.35
N THR A 185 7.30 4.27 -9.58
CA THR A 185 6.71 4.21 -8.24
C THR A 185 7.43 3.17 -7.38
N VAL A 186 7.27 3.28 -6.07
CA VAL A 186 7.76 2.28 -5.11
C VAL A 186 6.77 1.11 -5.05
N GLY A 187 7.29 -0.11 -4.98
CA GLY A 187 6.47 -1.32 -4.84
C GLY A 187 6.40 -1.85 -3.42
N PRO A 188 5.75 -3.02 -3.22
CA PRO A 188 4.98 -3.75 -4.22
C PRO A 188 3.61 -3.11 -4.49
N HIS A 189 2.95 -3.60 -5.55
CA HIS A 189 1.57 -3.24 -5.91
C HIS A 189 0.68 -4.48 -5.98
N VAL A 190 -0.64 -4.27 -5.84
CA VAL A 190 -1.62 -5.34 -6.07
C VAL A 190 -1.49 -5.91 -7.48
N PRO A 191 -1.80 -7.20 -7.73
CA PRO A 191 -1.59 -7.82 -9.03
C PRO A 191 -2.49 -7.27 -10.15
N ALA A 192 -3.65 -6.71 -9.80
CA ALA A 192 -4.58 -6.12 -10.76
C ALA A 192 -5.56 -5.13 -10.11
N THR A 193 -6.10 -4.23 -10.92
CA THR A 193 -7.05 -3.18 -10.50
C THR A 193 -8.37 -3.71 -9.92
N LYS A 194 -8.80 -4.93 -10.27
CA LYS A 194 -10.03 -5.52 -9.69
C LYS A 194 -9.96 -5.71 -8.18
N VAL A 195 -8.76 -5.70 -7.60
CA VAL A 195 -8.56 -5.81 -6.15
C VAL A 195 -8.96 -4.50 -5.45
N LEU A 196 -8.90 -3.37 -6.16
CA LEU A 196 -9.16 -2.03 -5.65
C LEU A 196 -10.64 -1.68 -5.77
N GLN A 197 -11.49 -2.27 -4.93
CA GLN A 197 -12.96 -2.08 -5.04
C GLN A 197 -13.53 -1.07 -4.05
N ALA A 198 -12.92 -0.93 -2.87
CA ALA A 198 -13.43 -0.08 -1.80
C ALA A 198 -12.53 1.14 -1.62
N PHE A 199 -12.78 2.17 -2.42
CA PHE A 199 -12.08 3.45 -2.32
C PHE A 199 -13.04 4.63 -2.54
N ALA A 200 -12.61 5.81 -2.10
CA ALA A 200 -13.27 7.08 -2.37
C ALA A 200 -12.23 8.21 -2.42
N LEU A 201 -12.48 9.21 -3.25
CA LEU A 201 -11.76 10.47 -3.22
C LEU A 201 -12.43 11.40 -2.22
N ASP A 202 -11.60 12.17 -1.50
CA ASP A 202 -12.06 12.98 -0.36
C ASP A 202 -11.98 14.47 -0.70
N HIS A 203 -10.78 14.97 -0.97
CA HIS A 203 -10.56 16.40 -1.18
C HIS A 203 -9.37 16.67 -2.10
N ILE A 204 -9.30 17.91 -2.57
CA ILE A 204 -8.18 18.48 -3.31
C ILE A 204 -7.53 19.54 -2.43
N SER A 205 -6.21 19.56 -2.34
CA SER A 205 -5.46 20.61 -1.68
C SER A 205 -4.34 21.17 -2.56
N GLY A 206 -3.79 22.31 -2.15
CA GLY A 206 -2.74 22.99 -2.88
C GLY A 206 -3.25 23.74 -4.11
N THR A 207 -2.36 24.54 -4.71
CA THR A 207 -2.65 25.31 -5.92
C THR A 207 -1.70 24.93 -7.06
N SER A 208 -0.42 24.69 -6.74
CA SER A 208 0.60 24.20 -7.66
C SER A 208 1.86 23.81 -6.87
N PRO A 209 2.20 22.51 -6.69
CA PRO A 209 1.41 21.35 -7.12
C PRO A 209 0.08 21.28 -6.36
N GLN A 210 -0.89 20.59 -6.97
CA GLN A 210 -2.16 20.23 -6.35
C GLN A 210 -2.10 18.76 -5.93
N ARG A 211 -2.80 18.41 -4.86
CA ARG A 211 -2.90 17.04 -4.33
C ARG A 211 -4.35 16.59 -4.34
N ILE A 212 -4.61 15.42 -4.90
CA ILE A 212 -5.88 14.71 -4.68
C ILE A 212 -5.64 13.68 -3.60
N TYR A 213 -6.51 13.65 -2.60
CA TYR A 213 -6.51 12.67 -1.54
C TYR A 213 -7.70 11.72 -1.68
N GLY A 214 -7.48 10.47 -1.27
CA GLY A 214 -8.52 9.46 -1.19
C GLY A 214 -8.25 8.47 -0.09
N THR A 215 -9.19 7.56 0.13
CA THR A 215 -9.09 6.45 1.07
C THR A 215 -9.29 5.13 0.35
N CYS A 216 -8.68 4.05 0.84
CA CYS A 216 -8.86 2.71 0.31
C CYS A 216 -8.84 1.69 1.45
N TRP A 217 -9.77 0.73 1.36
CA TRP A 217 -10.04 -0.31 2.35
C TRP A 217 -10.08 -1.70 1.71
N SER A 218 -10.00 -2.74 2.54
CA SER A 218 -10.00 -4.12 2.05
C SER A 218 -11.35 -4.52 1.47
N CYS A 219 -12.43 -3.92 1.96
CA CYS A 219 -13.80 -4.19 1.53
C CYS A 219 -14.73 -2.98 1.73
N GLN A 220 -15.91 -3.04 1.10
CA GLN A 220 -16.90 -1.97 1.13
C GLN A 220 -17.42 -1.69 2.55
N GLN A 221 -17.56 -2.73 3.38
CA GLN A 221 -17.98 -2.60 4.78
C GLN A 221 -17.00 -1.76 5.61
N GLU A 222 -15.69 -1.95 5.42
CA GLU A 222 -14.67 -1.14 6.10
C GLU A 222 -14.70 0.31 5.64
N LEU A 223 -14.90 0.57 4.34
CA LEU A 223 -15.07 1.93 3.82
C LEU A 223 -16.31 2.60 4.43
N GLU A 224 -17.42 1.89 4.57
CA GLU A 224 -18.64 2.39 5.22
C GLU A 224 -18.43 2.65 6.71
N HIS A 225 -17.74 1.75 7.41
CA HIS A 225 -17.36 1.95 8.80
C HIS A 225 -16.50 3.22 8.93
N TRP A 226 -15.46 3.37 8.09
CA TRP A 226 -14.60 4.53 8.10
C TRP A 226 -15.37 5.84 7.84
N ARG A 227 -16.37 5.84 6.95
CA ARG A 227 -17.23 7.01 6.67
C ARG A 227 -18.06 7.47 7.86
N THR A 228 -18.23 6.63 8.87
CA THR A 228 -18.94 7.00 10.09
C THR A 228 -18.22 8.18 10.77
N PRO A 229 -18.95 9.24 11.22
CA PRO A 229 -18.33 10.41 11.80
C PRO A 229 -17.41 10.08 13.00
N PRO A 230 -16.14 10.53 12.98
CA PRO A 230 -15.24 10.34 14.10
C PRO A 230 -15.61 11.27 15.27
N HIS A 231 -15.29 10.84 16.48
CA HIS A 231 -15.39 11.67 17.68
C HIS A 231 -14.16 12.58 17.85
N VAL A 232 -13.02 12.15 17.31
CA VAL A 232 -11.74 12.83 17.47
C VAL A 232 -11.03 12.92 16.13
N ILE A 233 -10.56 14.12 15.78
CA ILE A 233 -9.61 14.30 14.68
C ILE A 233 -8.23 14.60 15.22
N VAL A 234 -7.26 13.78 14.84
CA VAL A 234 -5.83 14.03 15.09
C VAL A 234 -5.28 14.87 13.95
N VAL A 235 -4.74 16.04 14.24
CA VAL A 235 -4.27 17.01 13.25
C VAL A 235 -2.76 17.14 13.34
N SER A 236 -2.04 16.81 12.27
CA SER A 236 -0.62 17.13 12.14
C SER A 236 -0.41 18.57 11.65
N MET A 237 0.65 19.23 12.11
CA MET A 237 1.06 20.55 11.60
C MET A 237 1.84 20.45 10.29
N ASP A 238 2.66 19.41 10.12
CA ASP A 238 3.48 19.17 8.94
C ASP A 238 3.80 17.67 8.72
N ASP A 239 4.43 17.38 7.58
CA ASP A 239 4.73 16.01 7.13
C ASP A 239 5.73 15.26 8.05
N ARG A 240 6.49 15.96 8.90
CA ARG A 240 7.45 15.31 9.83
C ARG A 240 6.75 14.68 11.02
N GLN A 241 5.48 15.01 11.26
CA GLN A 241 4.69 14.51 12.38
C GLN A 241 3.74 13.38 11.99
N LEU A 242 3.72 12.96 10.71
CA LEU A 242 2.73 12.01 10.20
C LEU A 242 2.76 10.69 10.95
N ASP A 243 3.93 10.09 11.15
CA ASP A 243 4.06 8.80 11.84
C ASP A 243 3.56 8.87 13.29
N TYR A 244 3.85 9.98 13.98
CA TYR A 244 3.38 10.17 15.34
C TYR A 244 1.89 10.48 15.41
N ALA A 245 1.36 11.27 14.47
CA ALA A 245 -0.09 11.49 14.37
C ALA A 245 -0.85 10.19 14.07
N GLN A 246 -0.29 9.33 13.21
CA GLN A 246 -0.83 8.00 12.94
C GLN A 246 -0.77 7.12 14.19
N SER A 247 0.36 7.05 14.90
CA SER A 247 0.49 6.22 16.10
C SER A 247 -0.46 6.65 17.22
N VAL A 248 -0.66 7.96 17.41
CA VAL A 248 -1.67 8.53 18.32
C VAL A 248 -3.08 8.13 17.89
N THR A 249 -3.38 8.21 16.60
CA THR A 249 -4.69 7.82 16.06
C THR A 249 -4.98 6.34 16.32
N GLU A 250 -3.99 5.47 16.13
CA GLU A 250 -4.12 4.04 16.41
C GLU A 250 -4.26 3.75 17.91
N ALA A 251 -3.55 4.48 18.78
CA ALA A 251 -3.72 4.37 20.23
C ALA A 251 -5.15 4.73 20.67
N LEU A 252 -5.72 5.81 20.10
CA LEU A 252 -7.11 6.20 20.34
C LEU A 252 -8.09 5.12 19.85
N ARG A 253 -7.88 4.57 18.66
CA ARG A 253 -8.72 3.48 18.12
C ARG A 253 -8.68 2.24 19.01
N ARG A 254 -7.49 1.83 19.45
CA ARG A 254 -7.31 0.67 20.34
C ARG A 254 -7.96 0.85 21.71
N SER A 255 -8.09 2.08 22.19
CA SER A 255 -8.83 2.36 23.44
C SER A 255 -10.35 2.41 23.25
N GLY A 256 -10.86 2.28 22.02
CA GLY A 256 -12.28 2.30 21.69
C GLY A 256 -12.80 3.66 21.22
N VAL A 257 -11.93 4.64 21.01
CA VAL A 257 -12.31 5.96 20.50
C VAL A 257 -12.36 5.94 18.97
N ARG A 258 -13.48 6.39 18.39
CA ARG A 258 -13.57 6.64 16.94
C ARG A 258 -12.73 7.86 16.55
N ALA A 259 -11.46 7.62 16.22
CA ALA A 259 -10.51 8.64 15.82
C ALA A 259 -10.13 8.55 14.33
N ARG A 260 -9.82 9.68 13.72
CA ARG A 260 -9.25 9.78 12.35
C ARG A 260 -8.14 10.82 12.33
N ALA A 261 -7.11 10.57 11.53
CA ALA A 261 -6.04 11.53 11.31
C ALA A 261 -6.33 12.44 10.09
N ASP A 262 -6.11 13.75 10.25
CA ASP A 262 -5.98 14.71 9.16
C ASP A 262 -4.50 14.97 8.89
N LEU A 263 -3.99 14.20 7.93
CA LEU A 263 -2.60 14.20 7.49
C LEU A 263 -2.35 15.08 6.26
N ARG A 264 -3.32 15.92 5.89
CA ARG A 264 -3.22 16.78 4.69
C ARG A 264 -2.06 17.75 4.82
N ASN A 265 -1.38 18.10 3.74
CA ASN A 265 -0.35 19.13 3.78
C ASN A 265 -1.00 20.52 3.67
N GLU A 266 -1.63 20.95 4.75
CA GLU A 266 -2.37 22.20 4.85
C GLU A 266 -2.10 22.90 6.19
N LYS A 267 -2.37 24.21 6.23
CA LYS A 267 -2.21 25.01 7.45
C LYS A 267 -3.09 24.43 8.58
N VAL A 268 -2.49 24.12 9.72
CA VAL A 268 -3.19 23.57 10.90
C VAL A 268 -4.45 24.37 11.29
N ARG A 269 -4.44 25.70 11.18
CA ARG A 269 -5.60 26.56 11.47
C ARG A 269 -6.79 26.28 10.54
N HIS A 270 -6.52 25.95 9.28
CA HIS A 270 -7.53 25.57 8.30
C HIS A 270 -8.21 24.26 8.73
N LYS A 271 -7.40 23.22 8.95
CA LYS A 271 -7.86 21.90 9.42
C LYS A 271 -8.69 22.00 10.70
N ILE A 272 -8.20 22.76 11.69
CA ILE A 272 -8.91 22.93 12.97
C ILE A 272 -10.28 23.56 12.75
N ARG A 273 -10.36 24.63 11.96
CA ARG A 273 -11.63 25.36 11.69
C ARG A 273 -12.64 24.51 10.94
N GLU A 274 -12.19 23.65 10.04
CA GLU A 274 -13.04 22.73 9.28
C GLU A 274 -13.59 21.62 10.19
N HIS A 275 -12.73 20.96 10.95
CA HIS A 275 -13.12 19.83 11.79
C HIS A 275 -13.91 20.25 13.03
N SER A 276 -13.65 21.43 13.60
CA SER A 276 -14.40 21.95 14.76
C SER A 276 -15.90 22.16 14.48
N GLN A 277 -16.33 22.12 13.22
CA GLN A 277 -17.74 22.17 12.84
C GLN A 277 -18.45 20.83 13.06
N HIS A 278 -17.72 19.72 13.04
CA HIS A 278 -18.29 18.37 12.91
C HIS A 278 -17.87 17.41 14.02
N VAL A 279 -16.69 17.59 14.63
CA VAL A 279 -16.18 16.66 15.63
C VAL A 279 -16.10 17.28 17.03
N PRO A 280 -16.43 16.54 18.11
CA PRO A 280 -16.35 17.03 19.49
C PRO A 280 -14.96 17.51 19.91
N TYR A 281 -13.91 16.78 19.55
CA TYR A 281 -12.55 17.05 19.99
C TYR A 281 -11.54 16.98 18.84
N LEU A 282 -10.49 17.78 18.96
CA LEU A 282 -9.33 17.73 18.10
C LEU A 282 -8.08 17.51 18.95
N VAL A 283 -7.19 16.66 18.45
CA VAL A 283 -5.88 16.37 19.04
C VAL A 283 -4.82 16.94 18.09
N VAL A 284 -4.11 17.96 18.52
CA VAL A 284 -3.13 18.68 17.70
C VAL A 284 -1.74 18.13 18.00
N ILE A 285 -1.02 17.80 16.94
CA ILE A 285 0.34 17.24 16.98
C ILE A 285 1.29 18.22 16.29
N GLY A 286 2.13 18.87 17.09
CA GLY A 286 3.28 19.64 16.62
C GLY A 286 4.61 18.96 16.93
N GLU A 287 5.70 19.68 16.68
CA GLU A 287 7.05 19.16 16.92
C GLU A 287 7.32 18.88 18.40
N LYS A 288 6.81 19.72 19.30
CA LYS A 288 6.98 19.55 20.76
C LYS A 288 6.21 18.34 21.27
N GLU A 289 4.99 18.13 20.78
CA GLU A 289 4.15 16.97 21.05
C GLU A 289 4.86 15.68 20.64
N LYS A 290 5.37 15.64 19.39
CA LYS A 290 6.14 14.50 18.88
C LYS A 290 7.38 14.19 19.74
N GLN A 291 8.20 15.20 20.02
CA GLN A 291 9.44 15.02 20.79
C GLN A 291 9.18 14.62 22.25
N GLY A 292 8.09 15.14 22.83
CA GLY A 292 7.75 14.91 24.23
C GLY A 292 6.85 13.70 24.49
N GLY A 293 6.36 13.02 23.45
CA GLY A 293 5.44 11.90 23.61
C GLY A 293 4.08 12.28 24.21
N PHE A 294 3.63 13.51 23.96
CA PHE A 294 2.33 14.01 24.44
C PHE A 294 1.54 14.65 23.30
N VAL A 295 0.28 14.99 23.56
CA VAL A 295 -0.62 15.64 22.59
C VAL A 295 -1.25 16.89 23.18
N SER A 296 -1.70 17.82 22.33
CA SER A 296 -2.47 19.00 22.74
C SER A 296 -3.95 18.81 22.39
N VAL A 297 -4.85 18.88 23.38
CA VAL A 297 -6.26 18.52 23.21
C VAL A 297 -7.16 19.75 23.26
N ARG A 298 -8.13 19.84 22.36
CA ARG A 298 -9.10 20.94 22.33
C ARG A 298 -10.50 20.50 21.98
N SER A 299 -11.48 21.23 22.48
CA SER A 299 -12.88 21.06 22.07
C SER A 299 -13.15 21.73 20.72
N ARG A 300 -14.29 21.37 20.15
CA ARG A 300 -14.87 22.05 18.98
C ARG A 300 -15.22 23.52 19.22
N THR A 301 -15.42 23.95 20.46
CA THR A 301 -15.71 25.35 20.83
C THR A 301 -14.45 26.18 21.04
N GLY A 302 -13.27 25.57 20.95
CA GLY A 302 -11.98 26.23 21.15
C GLY A 302 -11.49 26.22 22.60
N GLU A 303 -12.18 25.51 23.50
CA GLU A 303 -11.67 25.21 24.84
C GLU A 303 -10.39 24.38 24.73
N ASP A 304 -9.35 24.80 25.44
CA ASP A 304 -8.05 24.14 25.47
C ASP A 304 -7.96 23.29 26.75
N PHE A 305 -7.85 21.97 26.59
CA PHE A 305 -7.68 21.04 27.70
C PHE A 305 -6.20 20.79 28.04
N GLY A 306 -5.29 21.48 27.36
CA GLY A 306 -3.86 21.43 27.61
C GLY A 306 -3.18 20.21 26.99
N ARG A 307 -2.02 19.90 27.56
CA ARG A 307 -1.15 18.80 27.11
C ARG A 307 -1.40 17.56 27.93
N MET A 308 -1.52 16.42 27.27
CA MET A 308 -1.75 15.12 27.91
C MET A 308 -0.82 14.08 27.30
N ALA A 309 -0.31 13.15 28.11
CA ALA A 309 0.31 11.94 27.57
C ALA A 309 -0.70 11.17 26.70
N VAL A 310 -0.21 10.36 25.76
CA VAL A 310 -1.07 9.61 24.82
C VAL A 310 -2.02 8.68 25.58
N GLU A 311 -1.55 8.02 26.62
CA GLU A 311 -2.36 7.15 27.48
C GLU A 311 -3.40 7.97 28.24
N GLY A 312 -3.00 9.12 28.79
CA GLY A 312 -3.88 10.00 29.55
C GLY A 312 -5.02 10.59 28.71
N VAL A 313 -4.79 10.94 27.44
CA VAL A 313 -5.86 11.41 26.56
C VAL A 313 -6.83 10.27 26.20
N CYS A 314 -6.34 9.03 26.05
CA CYS A 314 -7.19 7.87 25.80
C CYS A 314 -8.16 7.64 26.97
N GLU A 315 -7.64 7.59 28.20
CA GLU A 315 -8.45 7.43 29.42
C GLU A 315 -9.45 8.58 29.58
N TRP A 316 -9.00 9.81 29.38
CA TRP A 316 -9.86 10.99 29.49
C TRP A 316 -11.02 10.95 28.49
N LEU A 317 -10.76 10.69 27.20
CA LEU A 317 -11.80 10.59 26.18
C LEU A 317 -12.81 9.46 26.48
N MET A 318 -12.34 8.32 26.99
CA MET A 318 -13.23 7.24 27.41
C MET A 318 -14.13 7.65 28.59
N SER A 319 -13.60 8.45 29.53
CA SER A 319 -14.39 8.97 30.67
C SER A 319 -15.51 9.94 30.25
N THR A 320 -15.35 10.65 29.12
CA THR A 320 -16.39 11.56 28.58
C THR A 320 -17.61 10.84 27.99
N GLY A 321 -17.59 9.50 27.94
CA GLY A 321 -18.66 8.69 27.37
C GLY A 321 -18.57 8.48 25.86
N LEU A 322 -17.53 9.01 25.20
CA LEU A 322 -17.29 8.81 23.76
C LEU A 322 -16.88 7.38 23.37
N GLY A 323 -16.51 6.56 24.36
CA GLY A 323 -16.15 5.15 24.21
C GLY A 323 -17.31 4.15 24.23
N ARG A 324 -18.56 4.63 24.29
CA ARG A 324 -19.76 3.80 24.36
C ARG A 324 -20.61 3.97 23.09
N ALA A 325 -20.11 3.49 21.95
CA ALA A 325 -20.91 3.34 20.73
C ALA A 325 -20.30 2.27 19.81
#